data_AF-A0A842XSK4-F1
#
_entry.id   AF-A0A842XSK4-F1
#
_cell.length_a   1.000
_cell.length_b   1.000
_cell.length_c   1.000
_cell.angle_alpha   90.00
_cell.angle_beta   90.00
_cell.angle_gamma   90.00
#
_symmetry.space_group_name_H-M   'P 1'
#
loop_
_entity.id
_entity.type
_entity.pdbx_description
1 polymer ?
#
loop_
_entity_poly.entity_id
_entity_poly.type
_entity_poly.pdbx_seq_one_letter_code
_entity_poly.pdbx_strand_id
1 'polypeptide(L)'
;MRVLVIGAGKFGVRVIKQLRKNPKLEIIVADPHETPEAVAQGLIPKVDIRAHVTTLNFDEVVEKVRPDFVVLARTLQDWEKTDTPMGTQYVVGMERELTKSDVPVLPLSEDVL
;
A
#
# COMPACT_ATOMS: atom_id res chain seq x y z
N MET A 1 10.89 14.11 0.18
CA MET A 1 10.59 12.92 -0.63
C MET A 1 9.28 12.35 -0.13
N ARG A 2 8.32 12.12 -1.02
CA ARG A 2 6.98 11.66 -0.73
C ARG A 2 6.84 10.20 -1.10
N VAL A 3 6.38 9.40 -0.15
CA VAL A 3 6.19 7.96 -0.32
C VAL A 3 4.72 7.68 -0.20
N LEU A 4 4.13 7.08 -1.24
CA LEU A 4 2.79 6.53 -1.15
C LEU A 4 2.88 5.09 -0.65
N VAL A 5 2.29 4.80 0.51
CA VAL A 5 2.16 3.45 1.04
C VAL A 5 0.75 2.97 0.80
N ILE A 6 0.61 1.90 0.01
CA ILE A 6 -0.66 1.24 -0.27
C ILE A 6 -0.78 0.03 0.65
N GLY A 7 -1.69 0.09 1.61
CA GLY A 7 -1.87 -0.90 2.66
C GLY A 7 -1.31 -0.43 4.00
N ALA A 8 -2.20 -0.34 5.00
CA ALA A 8 -1.91 0.09 6.36
C ALA A 8 -2.35 -0.95 7.41
N GLY A 9 -2.63 -2.18 6.97
CA GLY A 9 -2.85 -3.35 7.82
C GLY A 9 -1.59 -3.79 8.57
N LYS A 10 -1.58 -5.05 9.04
CA LYS A 10 -0.49 -5.58 9.88
C LYS A 10 0.89 -5.45 9.23
N PHE A 11 0.99 -5.77 7.93
CA PHE A 11 2.24 -5.64 7.19
C PHE A 11 2.61 -4.17 6.96
N GLY A 12 1.64 -3.35 6.55
CA GLY A 12 1.78 -1.90 6.42
C GLY A 12 2.35 -1.22 7.67
N VAL A 13 1.92 -1.64 8.87
CA VAL A 13 2.49 -1.15 10.14
C VAL A 13 4.00 -1.37 10.22
N ARG A 14 4.50 -2.55 9.83
CA ARG A 14 5.93 -2.88 9.89
C ARG A 14 6.71 -1.99 8.92
N VAL A 15 6.18 -1.79 7.72
CA VAL A 15 6.75 -0.94 6.66
C VAL A 15 6.78 0.54 7.09
N ILE A 16 5.64 1.08 7.53
CA ILE A 16 5.53 2.48 7.97
C ILE A 16 6.48 2.77 9.14
N LYS A 17 6.62 1.84 10.10
CA LYS A 17 7.60 1.96 11.20
C LYS A 17 9.04 2.11 10.68
N GLN A 18 9.41 1.41 9.61
CA GLN A 18 10.75 1.56 9.02
C GLN A 18 10.90 2.91 8.29
N LEU A 19 9.92 3.29 7.47
CA LEU A 19 9.96 4.56 6.74
C LEU A 19 10.04 5.77 7.68
N ARG A 20 9.29 5.75 8.81
CA ARG A 20 9.32 6.82 9.82
C ARG A 20 10.68 7.03 10.49
N LYS A 21 11.62 6.09 10.39
CA LYS A 21 13.01 6.28 10.88
C LYS A 21 13.73 7.42 10.15
N ASN A 22 13.30 7.76 8.93
CA ASN A 22 13.78 8.93 8.21
C ASN A 22 12.72 10.05 8.26
N PRO A 23 12.92 11.08 9.10
CA PRO A 23 11.93 12.16 9.28
C PRO A 23 11.80 13.08 8.06
N LYS A 24 12.67 12.96 7.05
CA LYS A 24 12.58 13.72 5.80
C LYS A 24 11.60 13.09 4.79
N LEU A 25 11.06 11.91 5.10
CA LEU A 25 10.02 11.27 4.29
C LEU A 25 8.65 11.79 4.69
N GLU A 26 7.91 12.29 3.71
CA GLU A 26 6.48 12.50 3.82
C GLU A 26 5.79 11.18 3.44
N ILE A 27 5.12 10.53 4.39
CA ILE A 27 4.44 9.26 4.16
C ILE A 27 2.96 9.56 3.97
N ILE A 28 2.44 9.22 2.79
CA ILE A 28 1.02 9.30 2.44
C ILE A 28 0.47 7.89 2.39
N VAL A 29 -0.67 7.64 3.02
CA VAL A 29 -1.23 6.29 3.17
C VAL A 29 -2.54 6.15 2.41
N ALA A 30 -2.61 5.12 1.57
CA ALA A 30 -3.83 4.67 0.91
C ALA A 30 -4.27 3.32 1.47
N ASP A 31 -5.47 3.26 2.01
CA ASP A 31 -6.09 2.03 2.54
C ASP A 31 -7.61 2.12 2.41
N PRO A 32 -8.34 1.04 2.06
CA PRO A 32 -9.80 1.07 1.99
C PRO A 32 -10.48 1.25 3.36
N HIS A 33 -9.83 0.84 4.45
CA HIS A 33 -10.39 0.92 5.80
C HIS A 33 -10.19 2.31 6.39
N GLU A 34 -11.16 2.76 7.18
CA GLU A 34 -11.05 4.03 7.90
C GLU A 34 -10.11 3.94 9.10
N THR A 35 -10.12 2.80 9.78
CA THR A 35 -9.31 2.51 10.97
C THR A 35 -8.47 1.25 10.77
N PRO A 36 -7.53 1.22 9.79
CA PRO A 36 -6.62 0.10 9.64
C PRO A 36 -5.68 0.01 10.84
N GLU A 37 -4.94 -1.10 10.95
CA GLU A 37 -4.05 -1.40 12.09
C GLU A 37 -3.09 -0.23 12.41
N ALA A 38 -2.54 0.44 11.39
CA ALA A 38 -1.66 1.59 11.61
C ALA A 38 -2.36 2.80 12.28
N VAL A 39 -3.64 3.03 11.99
CA VAL A 39 -4.44 4.05 12.67
C VAL A 39 -4.77 3.59 14.09
N ALA A 40 -5.22 2.33 14.25
CA ALA A 40 -5.58 1.76 15.55
C ALA A 40 -4.40 1.77 16.55
N GLN A 41 -3.16 1.57 16.07
CA GLN A 41 -1.94 1.67 16.89
C GLN A 41 -1.44 3.10 17.11
N GLY A 42 -2.10 4.13 16.56
CA GLY A 42 -1.64 5.52 16.62
C GLY A 42 -0.33 5.78 15.85
N LEU A 43 0.03 4.89 14.90
CA LEU A 43 1.22 5.05 14.07
C LEU A 43 1.01 6.14 13.01
N ILE A 44 -0.21 6.29 12.52
CA ILE A 44 -0.63 7.40 11.66
C ILE A 44 -1.95 7.95 12.23
N PRO A 45 -2.22 9.25 12.09
CA PRO A 45 -3.45 9.85 12.66
C PRO A 45 -4.70 9.44 11.88
N LYS A 46 -4.57 9.17 10.58
CA LYS A 46 -5.65 8.78 9.67
C LYS A 46 -5.07 8.16 8.40
N VAL A 47 -5.93 7.60 7.57
CA VAL A 47 -5.64 7.27 6.17
C VAL A 47 -5.84 8.53 5.31
N ASP A 48 -4.90 8.83 4.43
CA ASP A 48 -4.97 10.02 3.57
C ASP A 48 -5.87 9.78 2.35
N ILE A 49 -5.89 8.56 1.84
CA ILE A 49 -6.70 8.13 0.70
C ILE A 49 -7.47 6.87 1.04
N ARG A 50 -8.78 7.01 1.26
CA ARG A 50 -9.68 5.90 1.56
C ARG A 50 -10.11 5.19 0.27
N ALA A 51 -9.31 4.25 -0.23
CA ALA A 51 -9.60 3.52 -1.46
C ALA A 51 -8.90 2.15 -1.52
N HIS A 52 -9.56 1.17 -2.15
CA HIS A 52 -8.87 0.00 -2.70
C HIS A 52 -8.10 0.42 -3.95
N VAL A 53 -6.78 0.56 -3.83
CA VAL A 53 -5.95 0.91 -4.99
C VAL A 53 -5.77 -0.30 -5.90
N THR A 54 -6.25 -0.18 -7.13
CA THR A 54 -6.25 -1.19 -8.19
C THR A 54 -5.65 -0.57 -9.46
N THR A 55 -5.47 -1.36 -10.51
CA THR A 55 -5.06 -0.82 -11.83
C THR A 55 -6.03 0.23 -12.39
N LEU A 56 -7.29 0.24 -11.97
CA LEU A 56 -8.31 1.17 -12.48
C LEU A 56 -8.21 2.58 -11.91
N ASN A 57 -7.63 2.75 -10.71
CA ASN A 57 -7.56 4.05 -10.01
C ASN A 57 -6.14 4.41 -9.55
N PHE A 58 -5.14 3.59 -9.88
CA PHE A 58 -3.76 3.82 -9.47
C PHE A 58 -3.23 5.15 -10.00
N ASP A 59 -3.42 5.44 -11.28
CA ASP A 59 -2.90 6.65 -11.91
C ASP A 59 -3.53 7.91 -11.32
N GLU A 60 -4.84 7.91 -11.07
CA GLU A 60 -5.52 9.03 -10.38
C GLU A 60 -4.93 9.27 -8.99
N VAL A 61 -4.68 8.19 -8.23
CA VAL A 61 -4.06 8.27 -6.90
C VAL A 61 -2.63 8.81 -6.99
N VAL A 62 -1.84 8.34 -7.94
CA VAL A 62 -0.47 8.80 -8.17
C VAL A 62 -0.44 10.25 -8.62
N GLU A 63 -1.30 10.68 -9.53
CA GLU A 63 -1.40 12.08 -9.97
C GLU A 63 -1.79 13.01 -8.84
N LYS A 64 -2.74 12.59 -7.99
CA LYS A 64 -3.18 13.37 -6.83
C LYS A 64 -2.07 13.51 -5.79
N VAL A 65 -1.34 12.43 -5.51
CA VAL A 65 -0.32 12.40 -4.46
C VAL A 65 1.01 12.96 -4.97
N ARG A 66 1.35 12.76 -6.24
CA ARG A 66 2.67 12.98 -6.83
C ARG A 66 3.80 12.39 -5.95
N PRO A 67 3.79 11.07 -5.67
CA PRO A 67 4.83 10.43 -4.88
C PRO A 67 6.12 10.28 -5.69
N ASP A 68 7.27 10.28 -5.01
CA ASP A 68 8.56 9.97 -5.62
C ASP A 68 8.72 8.44 -5.83
N PHE A 69 8.07 7.64 -5.00
CA PHE A 69 7.89 6.20 -5.20
C PHE A 69 6.69 5.67 -4.41
N VAL A 70 6.20 4.50 -4.82
CA VAL A 70 5.08 3.79 -4.21
C VAL A 70 5.58 2.51 -3.54
N VAL A 71 5.02 2.18 -2.39
CA VAL A 71 5.25 0.92 -1.68
C VAL A 71 3.95 0.16 -1.59
N LEU A 72 3.90 -1.06 -2.14
CA LEU A 72 2.78 -1.97 -1.93
C LEU A 72 3.06 -2.76 -0.64
N ALA A 73 2.36 -2.39 0.44
CA ALA A 73 2.54 -2.92 1.78
C ALA A 73 1.28 -3.63 2.28
N ARG A 74 0.71 -4.45 1.41
CA ARG A 74 -0.51 -5.23 1.65
C ARG A 74 -0.27 -6.70 1.37
N THR A 75 -1.09 -7.53 1.96
CA THR A 75 -1.09 -8.99 1.85
C THR A 75 -2.38 -9.45 1.17
N LEU A 76 -2.46 -10.72 0.80
CA LEU A 76 -3.71 -11.31 0.28
C LEU A 76 -4.88 -11.17 1.28
N GLN A 77 -4.60 -11.15 2.58
CA GLN A 77 -5.62 -10.97 3.63
C GLN A 77 -6.27 -9.59 3.57
N ASP A 78 -5.50 -8.55 3.22
CA ASP A 78 -6.01 -7.17 3.09
C ASP A 78 -6.95 -7.02 1.88
N TRP A 79 -6.98 -8.01 0.99
CA TRP A 79 -7.91 -8.07 -0.14
C TRP A 79 -9.24 -8.74 0.17
N GLU A 80 -9.38 -9.38 1.35
CA GLU A 80 -10.57 -10.17 1.72
C GLU A 80 -10.96 -11.23 0.65
N LYS A 81 -9.99 -11.64 -0.19
CA LYS A 81 -10.15 -12.55 -1.33
C LYS A 81 -9.27 -13.80 -1.21
N THR A 82 -8.87 -14.16 0.01
CA THR A 82 -7.90 -15.24 0.28
C THR A 82 -8.39 -16.65 -0.04
N ASP A 83 -9.69 -16.83 -0.27
CA ASP A 83 -10.30 -18.16 -0.13
C ASP A 83 -10.36 -18.94 -1.45
N THR A 84 -9.83 -18.38 -2.55
CA THR A 84 -9.78 -19.07 -3.84
C THR A 84 -8.43 -18.88 -4.55
N PRO A 85 -7.87 -19.92 -5.20
CA PRO A 85 -6.66 -19.81 -6.02
C PRO A 85 -6.75 -18.73 -7.12
N MET A 86 -7.94 -18.50 -7.69
CA MET A 86 -8.17 -17.43 -8.66
C MET A 86 -8.05 -16.03 -8.04
N GLY A 87 -8.54 -15.85 -6.81
CA GLY A 87 -8.40 -14.58 -6.07
C GLY A 87 -6.93 -14.20 -5.85
N THR A 88 -6.12 -15.18 -5.45
CA THR A 88 -4.66 -14.99 -5.30
C THR A 88 -3.99 -14.61 -6.62
N GLN A 89 -4.26 -15.35 -7.69
CA GLN A 89 -3.69 -15.04 -9.02
C GLN A 89 -4.11 -13.65 -9.52
N TYR A 90 -5.35 -13.26 -9.27
CA TYR A 90 -5.84 -11.93 -9.59
C TYR A 90 -5.06 -10.84 -8.86
N VAL A 91 -4.88 -10.96 -7.54
CA VAL A 91 -4.16 -9.97 -6.74
C VAL A 91 -2.70 -9.86 -7.18
N VAL A 92 -2.01 -10.98 -7.33
CA VAL A 92 -0.59 -11.01 -7.76
C VAL A 92 -0.44 -10.41 -9.16
N GLY A 93 -1.33 -10.78 -10.10
CA GLY A 93 -1.31 -10.25 -11.46
C GLY A 93 -1.55 -8.75 -11.50
N MET A 94 -2.50 -8.26 -10.71
CA MET A 94 -2.77 -6.83 -10.60
C MET A 94 -1.62 -6.07 -9.94
N GLU A 95 -1.00 -6.57 -8.86
CA GLU A 95 0.17 -5.90 -8.26
C GLU A 95 1.36 -5.84 -9.22
N ARG A 96 1.59 -6.91 -9.99
CA ARG A 96 2.58 -6.92 -11.07
C ARG A 96 2.27 -5.92 -12.18
N GLU A 97 1.00 -5.62 -12.43
CA GLU A 97 0.63 -4.59 -13.40
C GLU A 97 0.94 -3.20 -12.86
N LEU A 98 0.67 -2.95 -11.57
CA LEU A 98 0.99 -1.66 -10.93
C LEU A 98 2.48 -1.32 -11.00
N THR A 99 3.37 -2.33 -11.03
CA THR A 99 4.82 -2.09 -11.11
C THR A 99 5.31 -1.60 -12.48
N LYS A 100 4.44 -1.52 -13.48
CA LYS A 100 4.75 -0.97 -14.80
C LYS A 100 4.51 0.53 -14.92
N SER A 101 4.08 1.19 -13.85
CA SER A 101 3.88 2.64 -13.83
C SER A 101 5.19 3.41 -13.99
N ASP A 102 5.09 4.66 -14.45
CA ASP A 102 6.23 5.59 -14.59
C ASP A 102 6.82 5.98 -13.22
N VAL A 103 6.00 5.98 -12.16
CA VAL A 103 6.51 6.15 -10.79
C VAL A 103 7.08 4.83 -10.29
N PRO A 104 8.28 4.79 -9.67
CA PRO A 104 8.84 3.57 -9.13
C PRO A 104 7.89 2.92 -8.11
N VAL A 105 7.54 1.66 -8.32
CA VAL A 105 6.68 0.88 -7.42
C VAL A 105 7.47 -0.27 -6.82
N LEU A 106 7.47 -0.35 -5.50
CA LEU A 106 8.15 -1.37 -4.71
C LEU A 106 7.12 -2.32 -4.12
N PRO A 107 6.86 -3.49 -4.74
CA PRO A 107 6.09 -4.54 -4.11
C PRO A 107 6.89 -5.14 -2.96
N LEU A 108 6.29 -5.19 -1.77
CA LEU A 108 6.89 -5.86 -0.62
C LEU A 108 6.10 -7.13 -0.30
N SER A 109 6.80 -8.20 0.06
CA SER A 109 6.21 -9.47 0.49
C SER A 109 6.61 -9.77 1.94
N GLU A 110 5.74 -10.46 2.68
CA GLU A 110 6.12 -11.09 3.95
C GLU A 110 6.80 -12.45 3.76
N ASP A 111 6.68 -13.05 2.58
CA ASP A 111 7.33 -14.31 2.25
C ASP A 111 8.84 -14.11 2.16
N VAL A 112 9.55 -14.61 3.18
CA VAL A 112 10.97 -14.89 3.13
C VAL A 112 11.11 -16.21 2.38
N LEU A 113 11.66 -16.16 1.16
CA LEU A 113 12.12 -17.36 0.45
C LEU A 113 13.14 -18.14 1.28
#